data_AF-A0A925E511-F1
#
_entry.id   AF-A0A925E511-F1
#
_cell.length_a   1.000
_cell.length_b   1.000
_cell.length_c   1.000
_cell.angle_alpha   90.00
_cell.angle_beta   90.00
_cell.angle_gamma   90.00
#
_symmetry.space_group_name_H-M   'P 1'
#
loop_
_entity.id
_entity.type
_entity.pdbx_description
1 polymer ?
#
loop_
_entity_poly.entity_id
_entity_poly.type
_entity_poly.pdbx_seq_one_letter_code
_entity_poly.pdbx_strand_id
1 'polypeptide(L)'
;MIHQITYGKVTWINIVNATPADVDRLSKMYRDIHPLNLEDLLSLSERPKLDIAETYLFVVMHFPVLDPKQRLTRSHEVDMIVGNGYVVTAHDGLLPPLNHLFKQVEESQFHREKLCGKGANHLFYVLVDQLVDYIL
;
A
#
# COMPACT_ATOMS: atom_id res chain seq x y z
N MET A 1 0.35 -3.11 12.18
CA MET A 1 1.82 -3.35 12.28
C MET A 1 2.50 -2.77 11.05
N ILE A 2 3.43 -1.83 11.24
CA ILE A 2 4.24 -1.24 10.16
C ILE A 2 5.49 -2.08 9.86
N HIS A 3 5.62 -2.51 8.62
CA HIS A 3 6.84 -3.08 8.03
C HIS A 3 7.43 -2.08 7.04
N GLN A 4 8.74 -1.88 7.04
CA GLN A 4 9.39 -0.88 6.20
C GLN A 4 10.60 -1.47 5.49
N ILE A 5 10.70 -1.23 4.19
CA ILE A 5 11.85 -1.60 3.37
C ILE A 5 12.35 -0.36 2.62
N THR A 6 13.64 -0.07 2.73
CA THR A 6 14.29 1.01 1.99
C THR A 6 15.33 0.45 1.03
N TYR A 7 15.33 0.96 -0.21
CA TYR A 7 16.35 0.68 -1.21
C TYR A 7 16.66 1.95 -2.00
N GLY A 8 17.94 2.35 -2.02
CA GLY A 8 18.34 3.62 -2.59
C GLY A 8 17.58 4.78 -1.95
N LYS A 9 16.82 5.52 -2.75
CA LYS A 9 16.00 6.66 -2.32
C LYS A 9 14.52 6.34 -2.11
N VAL A 10 14.12 5.07 -2.25
CA VAL A 10 12.72 4.64 -2.16
C VAL A 10 12.49 3.85 -0.90
N THR A 11 11.44 4.22 -0.16
CA THR A 11 10.96 3.49 1.02
C THR A 11 9.55 2.97 0.78
N TRP A 12 9.35 1.68 0.92
CA TRP A 12 8.02 1.07 0.97
C TRP A 12 7.63 0.81 2.43
N ILE A 13 6.57 1.46 2.89
CA ILE A 13 5.94 1.22 4.19
C ILE A 13 4.68 0.39 3.98
N ASN A 14 4.65 -0.82 4.52
CA ASN A 14 3.49 -1.70 4.47
C ASN A 14 2.84 -1.81 5.85
N ILE A 15 1.56 -1.48 5.94
CA ILE A 15 0.78 -1.44 7.18
C ILE A 15 -0.32 -2.48 7.09
N VAL A 16 -0.18 -3.54 7.87
CA VAL A 16 -1.20 -4.58 7.98
C VAL A 16 -2.05 -4.28 9.21
N ASN A 17 -3.36 -4.16 9.01
CA ASN A 17 -4.35 -3.77 10.03
C ASN A 17 -3.92 -2.50 10.77
N ALA A 18 -4.12 -1.36 10.11
CA ALA A 18 -3.68 -0.06 10.61
C ALA A 18 -4.29 0.25 11.98
N THR A 19 -3.48 0.89 12.83
CA THR A 19 -3.88 1.33 14.17
C THR A 19 -3.67 2.83 14.33
N PRO A 20 -4.33 3.49 15.29
CA PRO A 20 -4.07 4.91 15.57
C PRO A 20 -2.59 5.22 15.85
N ALA A 21 -1.84 4.27 16.42
CA ALA A 21 -0.41 4.40 16.65
C ALA A 21 0.40 4.36 15.34
N ASP A 22 -0.02 3.54 14.36
CA ASP A 22 0.60 3.49 13.04
C ASP A 22 0.39 4.84 12.30
N VAL A 23 -0.82 5.39 12.40
CA VAL A 23 -1.18 6.69 11.80
C VAL A 23 -0.46 7.86 12.46
N ASP A 24 -0.38 7.89 13.79
CA ASP A 24 0.41 8.89 14.53
C ASP A 24 1.91 8.82 14.16
N ARG A 25 2.44 7.63 13.92
CA ARG A 25 3.82 7.48 13.44
C ARG A 25 3.98 8.01 12.01
N LEU A 26 3.05 7.73 11.11
CA LEU A 26 3.07 8.24 9.74
C LEU A 26 3.01 9.78 9.70
N SER A 27 2.12 10.38 10.49
CA SER A 27 1.94 11.84 10.54
C SER A 27 3.23 12.57 10.96
N LYS A 28 4.00 11.96 11.87
CA LYS A 28 5.30 12.48 12.31
C LYS A 28 6.40 12.33 11.26
N MET A 29 6.38 11.26 10.47
CA MET A 29 7.36 11.01 9.42
C MET A 29 7.09 11.86 8.17
N TYR A 30 5.82 12.08 7.82
CA TYR A 30 5.38 12.74 6.60
C TYR A 30 4.35 13.82 6.91
N ARG A 31 4.83 15.01 7.27
CA ARG A 31 3.97 16.11 7.74
C ARG A 31 3.07 16.71 6.65
N ASP A 32 3.39 16.44 5.38
CA ASP A 32 2.64 16.98 4.24
C ASP A 32 1.40 16.14 3.92
N ILE A 33 1.25 14.94 4.52
CA ILE A 33 0.05 14.12 4.34
C ILE A 33 -1.11 14.78 5.07
N HIS A 34 -2.23 14.95 4.36
CA HIS A 34 -3.40 15.59 4.91
C HIS A 34 -4.03 14.73 6.02
N PRO A 35 -4.44 15.31 7.17
CA PRO A 35 -5.00 14.55 8.29
C PRO A 35 -6.19 13.67 7.92
N LEU A 36 -7.06 14.11 7.00
CA LEU A 36 -8.19 13.28 6.54
C LEU A 36 -7.73 12.01 5.81
N ASN A 37 -6.69 12.09 4.97
CA ASN A 37 -6.16 10.90 4.28
C ASN A 37 -5.42 9.95 5.24
N LEU A 38 -4.94 10.47 6.37
CA LEU A 38 -4.38 9.66 7.45
C LEU A 38 -5.47 8.96 8.28
N GLU A 39 -6.60 9.65 8.50
CA GLU A 39 -7.78 9.10 9.16
C GLU A 39 -8.43 8.00 8.32
N ASP A 40 -8.50 8.19 7.00
CA ASP A 40 -9.03 7.20 6.05
C ASP A 40 -8.30 5.85 6.17
N LEU A 41 -7.01 5.82 6.53
CA LEU A 41 -6.27 4.56 6.75
C LEU A 41 -6.83 3.69 7.90
N LEU A 42 -7.66 4.27 8.79
CA LEU A 42 -8.32 3.58 9.90
C LEU A 42 -9.76 3.19 9.56
N SER A 43 -10.30 3.66 8.44
CA SER A 43 -11.65 3.35 8.01
C SER A 43 -11.81 1.86 7.73
N LEU A 44 -13.00 1.33 8.02
CA LEU A 44 -13.33 -0.06 7.71
C LEU A 44 -13.52 -0.29 6.22
N SER A 45 -14.00 0.75 5.51
CA SER A 45 -14.01 0.77 4.05
C SER A 45 -14.28 2.17 3.51
N GLU A 46 -13.42 2.66 2.64
CA GLU A 46 -13.63 3.88 1.86
C GLU A 46 -14.11 3.55 0.43
N ARG A 47 -14.56 4.57 -0.31
CA ARG A 47 -14.88 4.39 -1.74
C ARG A 47 -13.59 4.49 -2.57
N PRO A 48 -13.42 3.67 -3.63
CA PRO A 48 -12.30 3.82 -4.54
C PRO A 48 -12.19 5.26 -5.06
N LYS A 49 -11.01 5.86 -4.91
CA LYS A 49 -10.74 7.25 -5.27
C LYS A 49 -9.26 7.48 -5.55
N LEU A 50 -8.98 8.60 -6.21
CA LEU A 50 -7.65 9.15 -6.42
C LEU A 50 -7.69 10.63 -6.02
N ASP A 51 -7.04 10.95 -4.90
CA ASP A 51 -6.89 12.32 -4.42
C ASP A 51 -5.46 12.79 -4.75
N ILE A 52 -5.37 13.88 -5.51
CA ILE A 52 -4.11 14.48 -5.94
C ILE A 52 -3.80 15.65 -5.02
N ALA A 53 -2.78 15.50 -4.17
CA ALA A 53 -2.24 16.57 -3.35
C ALA A 53 -0.98 17.18 -4.01
N GLU A 54 -0.46 18.26 -3.42
CA GLU A 54 0.73 18.94 -3.97
C GLU A 54 1.99 18.04 -3.95
N THR A 55 2.14 17.20 -2.93
CA THR A 55 3.37 16.44 -2.66
C THR A 55 3.20 14.91 -2.68
N TYR A 56 1.96 14.43 -2.81
CA TYR A 56 1.64 13.00 -2.84
C TYR A 56 0.31 12.71 -3.55
N LEU A 57 0.12 11.44 -3.90
CA LEU A 57 -1.16 10.88 -4.32
C LEU A 57 -1.72 10.02 -3.19
N PHE A 58 -3.02 10.13 -2.93
CA PHE A 58 -3.76 9.17 -2.11
C PHE A 58 -4.71 8.36 -3.00
N VAL A 59 -4.63 7.04 -2.90
CA VAL A 59 -5.36 6.12 -3.78
C VAL A 59 -6.02 5.06 -2.92
N VAL A 60 -7.33 4.88 -3.08
CA VAL A 60 -8.09 3.79 -2.47
C VAL A 60 -8.49 2.83 -3.59
N MET A 61 -8.15 1.56 -3.45
CA MET A 61 -8.51 0.52 -4.43
C MET A 61 -9.10 -0.70 -3.76
N HIS A 62 -9.99 -1.38 -4.49
CA HIS A 62 -10.70 -2.57 -4.03
C HIS A 62 -10.47 -3.72 -4.99
N PHE A 63 -10.15 -4.89 -4.44
CA PHE A 63 -9.95 -6.10 -5.24
C PHE A 63 -10.82 -7.25 -4.72
N PRO A 64 -11.51 -7.99 -5.61
CA PRO A 64 -12.19 -9.21 -5.23
C PRO A 64 -11.19 -10.31 -4.83
N VAL A 65 -11.44 -10.96 -3.69
CA VAL A 65 -10.72 -12.15 -3.24
C VAL A 65 -11.73 -13.25 -2.93
N LEU A 66 -11.51 -14.44 -3.48
CA LEU A 66 -12.37 -15.59 -3.23
C LEU A 66 -12.06 -16.18 -1.84
N ASP A 67 -13.08 -16.28 -0.99
CA ASP A 67 -13.06 -17.12 0.19
C ASP A 67 -13.47 -18.56 -0.21
N PRO A 68 -12.53 -19.52 -0.29
CA PRO A 68 -12.84 -20.88 -0.73
C PRO A 68 -13.67 -21.65 0.30
N LYS A 69 -13.64 -21.26 1.59
CA LYS A 69 -14.42 -21.92 2.64
C LYS A 69 -15.88 -21.53 2.56
N GLN A 70 -16.15 -20.24 2.34
CA GLN A 70 -17.52 -19.71 2.23
C GLN A 70 -18.07 -19.77 0.80
N ARG A 71 -17.21 -19.98 -0.20
CA ARG A 71 -17.53 -19.86 -1.64
C ARG A 71 -18.12 -18.50 -1.99
N LEU A 72 -17.59 -17.45 -1.36
CA LEU A 72 -18.02 -16.08 -1.55
C LEU A 72 -16.81 -15.23 -1.94
N THR A 73 -17.02 -14.31 -2.88
CA THR A 73 -16.03 -13.28 -3.21
C THR A 73 -16.26 -12.09 -2.30
N ARG A 74 -15.22 -11.67 -1.59
CA ARG A 74 -15.22 -10.46 -0.75
C ARG A 74 -14.32 -9.42 -1.37
N SER A 75 -14.71 -8.16 -1.25
CA SER A 75 -13.88 -7.05 -1.67
C SER A 75 -12.93 -6.70 -0.52
N HIS A 76 -11.64 -6.57 -0.84
CA HIS A 76 -10.61 -6.14 0.09
C HIS A 76 -9.96 -4.86 -0.41
N GLU A 77 -9.74 -3.95 0.53
CA GLU A 77 -9.26 -2.59 0.29
C GLU A 77 -7.74 -2.51 0.46
N VAL A 78 -7.12 -1.66 -0.35
CA VAL A 78 -5.76 -1.18 -0.14
C VAL A 78 -5.71 0.31 -0.36
N ASP A 79 -5.26 1.01 0.67
CA ASP A 79 -4.97 2.43 0.63
C ASP A 79 -3.50 2.63 0.31
N MET A 80 -3.21 3.57 -0.58
CA MET A 80 -1.87 3.87 -1.03
C MET A 80 -1.58 5.36 -0.93
N ILE A 81 -0.46 5.70 -0.30
CA ILE A 81 0.10 7.06 -0.31
C ILE A 81 1.39 7.03 -1.10
N VAL A 82 1.44 7.75 -2.22
CA VAL A 82 2.60 7.78 -3.11
C VAL A 82 3.20 9.17 -3.07
N GLY A 83 4.32 9.32 -2.38
CA GLY A 83 5.04 10.60 -2.29
C GLY A 83 6.44 10.54 -2.87
N ASN A 84 7.17 11.63 -2.74
CA ASN A 84 8.54 11.70 -3.25
C ASN A 84 9.48 10.75 -2.47
N GLY A 85 9.84 9.62 -3.08
CA GLY A 85 10.74 8.64 -2.49
C GLY A 85 10.08 7.68 -1.50
N TYR A 86 8.75 7.62 -1.43
CA TYR A 86 8.08 6.62 -0.61
C TYR A 86 6.72 6.17 -1.17
N VAL A 87 6.34 4.95 -0.81
CA VAL A 87 5.00 4.39 -1.00
C VAL A 87 4.55 3.81 0.34
N VAL A 88 3.37 4.22 0.81
CA VAL A 88 2.67 3.57 1.93
C VAL A 88 1.58 2.68 1.34
N THR A 89 1.43 1.46 1.84
CA THR A 89 0.29 0.58 1.60
C THR A 89 -0.37 0.26 2.95
N ALA A 90 -1.67 0.48 3.11
CA ALA A 90 -2.44 0.05 4.28
C ALA A 90 -3.56 -0.90 3.85
N HIS A 91 -3.66 -2.06 4.51
CA HIS A 91 -4.60 -3.11 4.14
C HIS A 91 -4.83 -4.09 5.30
N ASP A 92 -5.83 -4.96 5.17
CA ASP A 92 -6.24 -5.93 6.20
C ASP A 92 -5.40 -7.24 6.22
N GLY A 93 -4.45 -7.36 5.28
CA GLY A 93 -3.63 -8.56 5.09
C GLY A 93 -4.27 -9.66 4.25
N LEU A 94 -5.44 -9.43 3.66
CA LEU A 94 -6.19 -10.43 2.89
C LEU A 94 -6.05 -10.26 1.37
N LEU A 95 -5.05 -9.50 0.91
CA LEU A 95 -4.66 -9.35 -0.49
C LEU A 95 -3.40 -10.19 -0.80
N PRO A 96 -3.54 -11.43 -1.29
CA PRO A 96 -2.39 -12.29 -1.63
C PRO A 96 -1.34 -11.66 -2.56
N PRO A 97 -1.69 -10.96 -3.66
CA PRO A 97 -0.67 -10.37 -4.54
C PRO A 97 0.20 -9.34 -3.82
N LEU A 98 -0.41 -8.47 -2.99
CA LEU A 98 0.31 -7.47 -2.22
C LEU A 98 1.25 -8.11 -1.19
N ASN A 99 0.73 -9.09 -0.43
CA ASN A 99 1.50 -9.83 0.57
C ASN A 99 2.69 -10.55 -0.07
N HIS A 100 2.47 -11.20 -1.22
CA HIS A 100 3.50 -11.92 -1.94
C HIS A 100 4.60 -10.98 -2.43
N LEU A 101 4.21 -9.84 -3.03
CA LEU A 101 5.15 -8.85 -3.53
C LEU A 101 6.00 -8.26 -2.42
N PHE A 102 5.39 -7.91 -1.28
CA PHE A 102 6.13 -7.38 -0.14
C PHE A 102 7.15 -8.39 0.39
N LYS A 103 6.74 -9.65 0.53
CA LYS A 103 7.63 -10.74 0.96
C LYS A 103 8.81 -10.95 -0.01
N GLN A 104 8.58 -10.91 -1.32
CA GLN A 104 9.67 -11.01 -2.31
C GLN A 104 10.71 -9.89 -2.14
N VAL A 105 10.25 -8.65 -1.92
CA VAL A 105 11.13 -7.48 -1.70
C VAL A 105 11.86 -7.58 -0.36
N GLU A 106 11.23 -8.16 0.66
CA GLU A 106 11.84 -8.41 1.96
C GLU A 106 12.97 -9.44 1.87
N GLU A 107 12.73 -10.57 1.20
CA GLU A 107 13.64 -11.72 1.17
C GLU A 107 14.73 -11.62 0.08
N SER A 108 14.52 -10.82 -0.97
CA SER A 108 15.42 -10.79 -2.15
C SER A 108 15.90 -9.39 -2.50
N GLN A 109 17.22 -9.17 -2.40
CA GLN A 109 17.86 -7.93 -2.85
C GLN A 109 17.61 -7.66 -4.34
N PHE A 110 17.58 -8.70 -5.18
CA PHE A 110 17.28 -8.58 -6.60
C PHE A 110 15.86 -8.03 -6.84
N HIS A 111 14.85 -8.58 -6.16
CA HIS A 111 13.48 -8.07 -6.27
C HIS A 111 13.36 -6.66 -5.71
N ARG A 112 14.04 -6.39 -4.60
CA ARG A 112 14.08 -5.06 -3.99
C ARG A 112 14.66 -4.00 -4.94
N GLU A 113 15.75 -4.31 -5.62
CA GLU A 113 16.31 -3.45 -6.67
C GLU A 113 15.36 -3.29 -7.86
N LYS A 114 14.79 -4.41 -8.35
CA LYS A 114 13.90 -4.40 -9.51
C LYS A 114 12.65 -3.53 -9.27
N LEU A 115 12.05 -3.60 -8.08
CA LEU A 115 10.82 -2.90 -7.75
C LEU A 115 11.08 -1.45 -7.29
N CYS A 116 12.01 -1.26 -6.34
CA CYS A 116 12.24 0.03 -5.70
C CYS A 116 13.33 0.87 -6.40
N GLY A 117 14.20 0.26 -7.23
CA GLY A 117 15.36 0.93 -7.82
C GLY A 117 15.02 1.99 -8.88
N LYS A 118 13.79 1.97 -9.43
CA LYS A 118 13.34 2.92 -10.46
C LYS A 118 12.49 4.08 -9.91
N GLY A 119 12.35 4.20 -8.59
CA GLY A 119 11.58 5.28 -7.95
C GLY A 119 10.21 4.84 -7.42
N ALA A 120 9.62 5.68 -6.57
CA ALA A 120 8.34 5.41 -5.91
C ALA A 120 7.19 5.25 -6.92
N ASN A 121 7.15 6.05 -7.98
CA ASN A 121 6.13 5.95 -9.03
C ASN A 121 6.17 4.60 -9.76
N HIS A 122 7.37 4.06 -10.00
CA HIS A 122 7.51 2.73 -10.60
C HIS A 122 7.03 1.64 -9.64
N LEU A 123 7.38 1.73 -8.35
CA LEU A 123 6.86 0.80 -7.35
C LEU A 123 5.32 0.84 -7.28
N PHE A 124 4.72 2.04 -7.27
CA PHE A 124 3.27 2.21 -7.32
C PHE A 124 2.65 1.57 -8.57
N TYR A 125 3.24 1.82 -9.76
CA TYR A 125 2.80 1.16 -10.99
C TYR A 125 2.81 -0.37 -10.85
N VAL A 126 3.92 -0.96 -10.39
CA VAL A 126 4.03 -2.42 -10.22
C VAL A 126 3.02 -2.95 -9.21
N LEU A 127 2.74 -2.22 -8.12
CA LEU A 127 1.73 -2.60 -7.13
C LEU A 127 0.36 -2.71 -7.78
N VAL A 128 -0.07 -1.66 -8.49
CA VAL A 128 -1.37 -1.63 -9.18
C VAL A 128 -1.45 -2.73 -10.23
N ASP A 129 -0.41 -2.87 -11.06
CA ASP A 129 -0.31 -3.89 -12.12
C ASP A 129 -0.49 -5.31 -11.56
N GLN A 130 0.24 -5.65 -10.49
CA GLN A 130 0.12 -6.98 -9.85
C GLN A 130 -1.23 -7.21 -9.17
N LEU A 131 -1.84 -6.17 -8.60
CA LEU A 131 -3.17 -6.27 -7.99
C LEU A 131 -4.27 -6.45 -9.05
N VAL A 132 -4.16 -5.76 -10.19
CA VAL A 132 -5.09 -5.88 -11.30
C VAL A 132 -4.92 -7.23 -12.01
N ASP A 133 -3.69 -7.68 -12.25
CA ASP A 133 -3.41 -8.99 -12.85
C ASP A 133 -3.96 -10.15 -12.02
N TYR A 134 -4.03 -10.00 -10.69
CA TYR A 134 -4.56 -11.02 -9.80
C TYR A 134 -6.05 -11.31 -10.00
N ILE A 135 -6.80 -10.36 -10.57
CA ILE A 135 -8.26 -10.45 -10.74
C ILE A 135 -8.67 -10.72 -12.19
N LEU A 136 -7.71 -10.85 -13.11
CA LEU A 136 -7.89 -11.29 -14.50
C LEU A 136 -7.81 -12.81 -14.61
#